data_AF-A0AA42I1U7-F1
#
_entry.id   AF-A0AA42I1U7-F1
#
_cell.length_a   1.000
_cell.length_b   1.000
_cell.length_c   1.000
_cell.angle_alpha   90.00
_cell.angle_beta   90.00
_cell.angle_gamma   90.00
#
_symmetry.space_group_name_H-M   'P 1'
#
loop_
_entity.id
_entity.type
_entity.pdbx_description
1 polymer ?
#
loop_
_entity_poly.entity_id
_entity_poly.type
_entity_poly.pdbx_seq_one_letter_code
_entity_poly.pdbx_strand_id
1 'polypeptide(L)'
;MTVFDHSLVTLRFSGDDLTPAAITTLLGANPTASHHKGRELKGSHLGTVRIARFGSWRLSAAPREPEDLEVQIFEILDQLTGDLAVWQSLARFRPDLFCGLFMGSSNDGFSLSPRALLALGQRGIELGLDMYDANEEARNAQRQQVIN
;
A
#
# COMPACT_ATOMS: atom_id res chain seq x y z
N MET A 1 -14.77 8.85 19.91
CA MET A 1 -14.73 8.60 18.46
C MET A 1 -14.52 7.11 18.31
N THR A 2 -15.35 6.47 17.50
CA THR A 2 -15.15 5.09 17.09
C THR A 2 -13.97 5.05 16.11
N VAL A 3 -13.12 4.05 16.25
CA VAL A 3 -11.87 3.88 15.49
C VAL A 3 -12.14 2.83 14.43
N PHE A 4 -11.46 2.91 13.29
CA PHE A 4 -11.49 1.86 12.29
C PHE A 4 -11.09 0.51 12.94
N ASP A 5 -11.73 -0.58 12.54
CA ASP A 5 -11.46 -1.91 13.07
C ASP A 5 -10.02 -2.31 12.75
N HIS A 6 -9.61 -2.17 11.49
CA HIS A 6 -8.26 -2.50 11.08
C HIS A 6 -7.78 -1.66 9.90
N SER A 7 -6.47 -1.69 9.66
CA SER A 7 -5.83 -1.00 8.53
C SER A 7 -4.77 -1.84 7.82
N LEU A 8 -4.70 -1.63 6.51
CA LEU A 8 -3.72 -2.23 5.61
C LEU A 8 -2.98 -1.14 4.85
N VAL A 9 -1.65 -1.12 4.95
CA VAL A 9 -0.84 -0.06 4.34
C VAL A 9 0.20 -0.66 3.42
N THR A 10 0.32 -0.11 2.22
CA THR A 10 1.35 -0.50 1.27
C THR A 10 1.88 0.71 0.51
N LEU A 11 3.19 0.93 0.58
CA LEU A 11 3.89 1.82 -0.33
C LEU A 11 4.04 1.16 -1.69
N ARG A 12 3.67 1.85 -2.76
CA ARG A 12 3.73 1.32 -4.13
C ARG A 12 4.49 2.26 -5.04
N PHE A 13 5.27 1.67 -5.93
CA PHE A 13 5.84 2.33 -7.09
C PHE A 13 5.39 1.56 -8.32
N SER A 14 5.09 2.28 -9.40
CA SER A 14 4.70 1.67 -10.68
C SER A 14 5.26 2.42 -11.88
N GLY A 15 5.60 1.70 -12.93
CA GLY A 15 6.07 2.31 -14.17
C GLY A 15 6.48 1.29 -15.21
N ASP A 16 6.45 1.69 -16.47
CA ASP A 16 6.79 0.81 -17.60
C ASP A 16 8.27 0.42 -17.61
N ASP A 17 9.15 1.33 -17.20
CA ASP A 17 10.59 1.18 -17.08
C ASP A 17 11.04 0.82 -15.66
N LEU A 18 10.09 0.53 -14.75
CA LEU A 18 10.40 0.18 -13.37
C LEU A 18 11.14 -1.16 -13.30
N THR A 19 12.34 -1.12 -12.74
CA THR A 19 13.15 -2.31 -12.44
C THR A 19 13.20 -2.51 -10.93
N PRO A 20 12.56 -3.57 -10.37
CA PRO A 20 12.51 -3.79 -8.93
C PRO A 20 13.86 -3.76 -8.22
N ALA A 21 14.90 -4.36 -8.80
CA ALA A 21 16.24 -4.36 -8.21
C ALA A 21 16.82 -2.94 -8.07
N ALA A 22 16.59 -2.07 -9.06
CA ALA A 22 17.04 -0.68 -8.99
C ALA A 22 16.31 0.11 -7.89
N ILE A 23 15.00 -0.11 -7.74
CA ILE A 23 14.20 0.50 -6.66
C ILE A 23 14.70 0.02 -5.29
N THR A 24 14.92 -1.29 -5.13
CA THR A 24 15.51 -1.89 -3.92
C THR A 24 16.85 -1.27 -3.56
N THR A 25 17.77 -1.13 -4.52
CA THR A 25 19.08 -0.52 -4.28
C THR A 25 18.98 0.94 -3.86
N LEU A 26 18.11 1.72 -4.51
CA LEU A 26 17.93 3.14 -4.20
C LEU A 26 17.28 3.34 -2.82
N LEU A 27 16.24 2.56 -2.50
CA LEU A 27 15.50 2.71 -1.25
C LEU A 27 16.19 2.03 -0.05
N GLY A 28 17.06 1.06 -0.28
CA GLY A 28 17.79 0.35 0.78
C GLY A 28 17.01 -0.78 1.46
N ALA A 29 15.82 -1.13 0.96
CA ALA A 29 14.98 -2.19 1.53
C ALA A 29 14.47 -3.15 0.44
N ASN A 30 14.18 -4.39 0.84
CA ASN A 30 13.55 -5.37 -0.03
C ASN A 30 12.02 -5.17 -0.06
N PRO A 31 11.36 -5.33 -1.22
CA PRO A 31 9.91 -5.27 -1.30
C PRO A 31 9.26 -6.50 -0.67
N THR A 32 8.04 -6.34 -0.18
CA THR A 32 7.16 -7.49 0.14
C THR A 32 6.67 -8.16 -1.14
N ALA A 33 6.48 -7.40 -2.22
CA ALA A 33 6.14 -7.93 -3.53
C ALA A 33 6.64 -7.03 -4.65
N SER A 34 7.14 -7.64 -5.73
CA SER A 34 7.52 -6.90 -6.93
C SER A 34 7.38 -7.74 -8.18
N HIS A 35 7.30 -7.08 -9.33
CA HIS A 35 7.37 -7.73 -10.62
C HIS A 35 7.89 -6.76 -11.69
N HIS A 36 8.50 -7.32 -12.72
CA HIS A 36 8.84 -6.58 -13.94
C HIS A 36 7.64 -6.56 -14.90
N LYS A 37 7.61 -5.58 -15.79
CA LYS A 37 6.71 -5.59 -16.95
C LYS A 37 6.91 -6.86 -17.77
N GLY A 38 5.82 -7.44 -18.29
CA GLY A 38 5.86 -8.67 -19.06
C GLY A 38 5.87 -9.96 -18.22
N ARG A 39 6.00 -9.85 -16.89
CA ARG A 39 5.94 -11.02 -16.01
C ARG A 39 4.55 -11.66 -16.05
N GLU A 40 4.51 -12.99 -16.17
CA GLU A 40 3.29 -13.77 -15.94
C GLU A 40 2.93 -13.75 -14.46
N LEU A 41 1.72 -13.28 -14.17
CA LEU A 41 1.11 -13.24 -12.85
C LEU A 41 -0.07 -14.21 -12.83
N LYS A 42 -0.19 -14.97 -11.74
CA LYS A 42 -1.40 -15.77 -11.49
C LYS A 42 -2.56 -14.79 -11.23
N GLY A 43 -3.62 -14.93 -12.00
CA GLY A 43 -4.86 -14.19 -11.82
C GLY A 43 -5.61 -14.65 -10.57
N SER A 44 -6.63 -13.87 -10.19
CA SER A 44 -7.50 -14.16 -9.04
C SER A 44 -8.40 -15.38 -9.25
N HIS A 45 -8.72 -15.75 -10.49
CA HIS A 45 -9.46 -16.96 -10.84
C HIS A 45 -8.52 -18.10 -11.24
N LEU A 46 -8.86 -19.32 -10.79
CA LEU A 46 -8.07 -20.52 -11.01
C LEU A 46 -7.75 -20.72 -12.50
N GLY A 47 -6.47 -20.87 -12.81
CA GLY A 47 -5.99 -21.10 -14.18
C GLY A 47 -5.85 -19.83 -15.05
N THR A 48 -6.23 -18.65 -14.56
CA THR A 48 -6.04 -17.41 -15.33
C THR A 48 -4.61 -16.91 -15.16
N VAL A 49 -3.91 -16.67 -16.27
CA VAL A 49 -2.60 -15.98 -16.28
C VAL A 49 -2.80 -14.58 -16.86
N ARG A 50 -2.27 -13.57 -16.18
CA ARG A 50 -2.23 -12.20 -16.67
C ARG A 50 -0.79 -11.75 -16.84
N ILE A 51 -0.51 -11.07 -17.95
CA ILE A 51 0.78 -10.41 -18.17
C ILE A 51 0.78 -9.05 -17.45
N ALA A 52 1.80 -8.81 -16.64
CA ALA A 52 2.02 -7.52 -15.99
C ALA A 52 2.23 -6.42 -17.04
N ARG A 53 1.34 -5.42 -17.05
CA ARG A 53 1.39 -4.32 -18.04
C ARG A 53 2.52 -3.33 -17.79
N PHE A 54 2.98 -3.24 -16.55
CA PHE A 54 4.02 -2.34 -16.05
C PHE A 54 4.83 -3.07 -14.97
N GLY A 55 5.98 -2.51 -14.58
CA GLY A 55 6.74 -2.96 -13.43
C GLY A 55 6.19 -2.38 -12.14
N SER A 56 6.21 -3.16 -11.06
CA SER A 56 5.72 -2.76 -9.75
C SER A 56 6.70 -3.15 -8.65
N TRP A 57 6.84 -2.27 -7.67
CA TRP A 57 7.56 -2.52 -6.42
C TRP A 57 6.67 -2.10 -5.26
N ARG A 58 6.49 -2.96 -4.26
CA ARG A 58 5.59 -2.75 -3.14
C ARG A 58 6.23 -3.17 -1.82
N LEU A 59 6.02 -2.36 -0.79
CA LEU A 59 6.39 -2.65 0.59
C LEU A 59 5.16 -2.45 1.48
N SER A 60 4.77 -3.52 2.16
CA SER A 60 3.58 -3.55 3.03
C SER A 60 4.03 -3.59 4.49
N ALA A 61 3.37 -2.82 5.35
CA ALA A 61 3.47 -2.99 6.79
C ALA A 61 2.64 -4.21 7.24
N ALA A 62 2.91 -4.68 8.45
CA ALA A 62 2.05 -5.65 9.10
C ALA A 62 0.64 -5.07 9.29
N PRO A 63 -0.45 -5.83 9.03
CA PRO A 63 -1.81 -5.42 9.35
C PRO A 63 -1.96 -5.01 10.82
N ARG A 64 -2.83 -4.05 11.12
CA ARG A 64 -3.09 -3.59 12.49
C ARG A 64 -4.58 -3.66 12.81
N GLU A 65 -4.89 -4.23 13.97
CA GLU A 65 -6.22 -4.32 14.58
C GLU A 65 -6.04 -4.10 16.10
N PRO A 66 -6.56 -3.01 16.70
CA PRO A 66 -7.29 -1.91 16.04
C PRO A 66 -6.44 -1.17 15.01
N GLU A 67 -7.08 -0.36 14.15
CA GLU A 67 -6.39 0.49 13.19
C GLU A 67 -5.30 1.36 13.84
N ASP A 68 -4.14 1.43 13.17
CA ASP A 68 -3.04 2.34 13.53
C ASP A 68 -2.23 2.72 12.29
N LEU A 69 -2.81 3.59 11.47
CA LEU A 69 -2.26 4.02 10.19
C LEU A 69 -0.93 4.75 10.36
N GLU A 70 -0.79 5.59 11.40
CA GLU A 70 0.43 6.35 11.62
C GLU A 70 1.61 5.43 11.97
N VAL A 71 1.41 4.42 12.82
CA VAL A 71 2.44 3.42 13.11
C VAL A 71 2.81 2.65 11.83
N GLN A 72 1.85 2.24 11.00
CA GLN A 72 2.15 1.53 9.76
C GLN A 72 2.89 2.41 8.73
N ILE A 73 2.61 3.72 8.69
CA ILE A 73 3.37 4.68 7.87
C ILE A 73 4.83 4.67 8.30
N PHE A 74 5.12 4.85 9.58
CA PHE A 74 6.50 4.91 10.05
C PHE A 74 7.19 3.54 10.02
N GLU A 75 6.46 2.44 10.22
CA GLU A 75 6.99 1.07 10.02
C GLU A 75 7.55 0.88 8.60
N ILE A 76 6.90 1.45 7.58
CA ILE A 76 7.41 1.45 6.21
C ILE A 76 8.57 2.43 6.06
N LEU A 77 8.38 3.69 6.46
CA LEU A 77 9.37 4.74 6.20
C LEU A 77 10.70 4.51 6.92
N ASP A 78 10.69 3.91 8.11
CA ASP A 78 11.88 3.62 8.92
C ASP A 78 12.76 2.53 8.29
N GLN A 79 12.24 1.74 7.35
CA GLN A 79 13.01 0.77 6.57
C GLN A 79 13.75 1.40 5.39
N LEU A 80 13.36 2.61 4.97
CA LEU A 80 13.79 3.21 3.71
C LEU A 80 14.78 4.34 3.94
N THR A 81 15.54 4.65 2.89
CA THR A 81 16.44 5.81 2.90
C THR A 81 15.71 7.10 3.27
N GLY A 82 16.36 7.91 4.11
CA GLY A 82 15.95 9.29 4.41
C GLY A 82 16.40 10.31 3.35
N ASP A 83 17.16 9.90 2.34
CA ASP A 83 17.70 10.81 1.32
C ASP A 83 16.61 11.29 0.35
N LEU A 84 16.19 12.55 0.49
CA LEU A 84 15.16 13.17 -0.33
C LEU A 84 15.55 13.30 -1.81
N ALA A 85 16.85 13.34 -2.15
CA ALA A 85 17.28 13.37 -3.55
C ALA A 85 16.98 12.03 -4.24
N VAL A 86 17.10 10.91 -3.51
CA VAL A 86 16.67 9.60 -4.01
C VAL A 86 15.16 9.60 -4.27
N TRP A 87 14.35 10.08 -3.32
CA TRP A 87 12.90 10.17 -3.48
C TRP A 87 12.51 11.03 -4.69
N GLN A 88 13.17 12.17 -4.88
CA GLN A 88 12.96 13.03 -6.05
C GLN A 88 13.29 12.30 -7.36
N SER A 89 14.35 11.51 -7.40
CA SER A 89 14.73 10.70 -8.58
C SER A 89 13.69 9.62 -8.92
N LEU A 90 12.94 9.16 -7.91
CA LEU A 90 11.91 8.14 -8.02
C LEU A 90 10.51 8.70 -8.30
N ALA A 91 10.31 10.03 -8.23
CA ALA A 91 9.01 10.68 -8.40
C ALA A 91 8.31 10.30 -9.73
N ARG A 92 9.08 9.98 -10.78
CA ARG A 92 8.54 9.52 -12.07
C ARG A 92 7.71 8.23 -11.99
N PHE A 93 7.94 7.41 -10.95
CA PHE A 93 7.20 6.19 -10.66
C PHE A 93 5.98 6.39 -9.77
N ARG A 94 5.64 7.66 -9.48
CA ARG A 94 4.46 8.10 -8.74
C ARG A 94 4.26 7.29 -7.44
N PRO A 95 5.20 7.42 -6.48
CA PRO A 95 5.05 6.72 -5.22
C PRO A 95 3.73 7.10 -4.56
N ASP A 96 2.97 6.09 -4.15
CA ASP A 96 1.77 6.29 -3.34
C ASP A 96 1.77 5.35 -2.13
N LEU A 97 1.06 5.76 -1.10
CA LEU A 97 0.76 4.96 0.05
C LEU A 97 -0.71 4.57 -0.03
N PHE A 98 -0.98 3.33 -0.43
CA PHE A 98 -2.31 2.77 -0.36
C PHE A 98 -2.66 2.42 1.08
N CYS A 99 -3.80 2.92 1.55
CA CYS A 99 -4.33 2.64 2.87
C CYS A 99 -5.75 2.10 2.72
N GLY A 100 -5.92 0.80 2.97
CA GLY A 100 -7.24 0.20 3.18
C GLY A 100 -7.64 0.43 4.64
N LEU A 101 -8.78 1.08 4.86
CA LEU A 101 -9.31 1.40 6.18
C LEU A 101 -10.70 0.76 6.31
N PHE A 102 -10.88 -0.06 7.34
CA PHE A 102 -12.07 -0.88 7.50
C PHE A 102 -12.86 -0.41 8.70
N MET A 103 -14.06 0.12 8.45
CA MET A 103 -14.87 0.76 9.49
C MET A 103 -15.45 -0.30 10.43
N GLY A 104 -15.38 -0.05 11.73
CA GLY A 104 -16.10 -0.81 12.77
C GLY A 104 -17.50 -0.28 13.06
N SER A 105 -17.79 0.94 12.61
CA SER A 105 -19.11 1.56 12.75
C SER A 105 -19.52 2.34 11.51
N SER A 106 -20.69 2.98 11.54
CA SER A 106 -21.16 3.80 10.41
C SER A 106 -20.39 5.11 10.22
N ASN A 107 -19.58 5.55 11.20
CA ASN A 107 -18.88 6.83 11.15
C ASN A 107 -17.63 6.83 12.03
N ASP A 108 -16.56 6.22 11.52
CA ASP A 108 -15.25 6.19 12.16
C ASP A 108 -14.35 7.30 11.59
N GLY A 109 -13.41 7.74 12.41
CA GLY A 109 -12.49 8.79 12.02
C GLY A 109 -11.14 8.60 12.70
N PHE A 110 -10.10 8.98 11.97
CA PHE A 110 -8.75 9.07 12.48
C PHE A 110 -8.12 10.38 12.01
N SER A 111 -6.94 10.70 12.51
CA SER A 111 -6.18 11.86 12.06
C SER A 111 -4.72 11.49 11.99
N LEU A 112 -4.05 11.87 10.90
CA LEU A 112 -2.60 11.81 10.81
C LEU A 112 -2.00 13.04 11.45
N SER A 113 -0.92 12.84 12.18
CA SER A 113 -0.15 13.96 12.72
C SER A 113 0.45 14.79 11.58
N PRO A 114 0.72 16.10 11.83
CA PRO A 114 1.48 16.92 10.89
C PRO A 114 2.85 16.31 10.55
N ARG A 115 3.45 15.54 11.48
CA ARG A 115 4.72 14.84 11.27
C ARG A 115 4.58 13.76 10.20
N ALA A 116 3.53 12.94 10.25
CA ALA A 116 3.28 11.91 9.23
C ALA A 116 3.03 12.53 7.86
N LEU A 117 2.17 13.56 7.80
CA LEU A 117 1.87 14.29 6.56
C LEU A 117 3.12 14.93 5.95
N LEU A 118 3.98 15.55 6.78
CA LEU A 118 5.25 16.11 6.32
C LEU A 118 6.19 15.02 5.80
N ALA A 119 6.29 13.89 6.49
CA ALA A 119 7.18 12.80 6.10
C ALA A 119 6.82 12.20 4.74
N LEU A 120 5.52 12.07 4.44
CA LEU A 120 5.01 11.66 3.13
C LEU A 120 5.25 12.75 2.07
N GLY A 121 4.87 14.00 2.39
CA GLY A 121 4.97 15.13 1.45
C GLY A 121 6.39 15.44 1.02
N GLN A 122 7.37 15.41 1.93
CA GLN A 122 8.78 15.62 1.60
C GLN A 122 9.35 14.57 0.64
N ARG A 123 8.79 13.36 0.66
CA ARG A 123 9.16 12.25 -0.22
C ARG A 123 8.34 12.22 -1.51
N GLY A 124 7.40 13.15 -1.69
CA GLY A 124 6.48 13.18 -2.82
C GLY A 124 5.55 11.98 -2.88
N ILE A 125 5.23 11.38 -1.73
CA ILE A 125 4.35 10.21 -1.65
C ILE A 125 2.90 10.69 -1.57
N GLU A 126 2.07 10.25 -2.51
CA GLU A 126 0.63 10.47 -2.47
C GLU A 126 -0.02 9.59 -1.40
N LEU A 127 -0.95 10.14 -0.60
CA LEU A 127 -1.72 9.36 0.37
C LEU A 127 -3.05 8.93 -0.26
N GLY A 128 -3.18 7.64 -0.58
CA GLY A 128 -4.42 7.05 -1.09
C GLY A 128 -5.21 6.37 0.03
N LEU A 129 -6.48 6.73 0.18
CA LEU A 129 -7.37 6.20 1.22
C LEU A 129 -8.56 5.48 0.57
N ASP A 130 -8.67 4.18 0.82
CA ASP A 130 -9.83 3.37 0.45
C ASP A 130 -10.56 2.99 1.75
N MET A 131 -11.75 3.54 1.95
CA MET A 131 -12.56 3.31 3.15
C MET A 131 -13.66 2.28 2.85
N TYR A 132 -13.68 1.20 3.62
CA TYR A 132 -14.62 0.10 3.49
C TYR A 132 -15.65 0.13 4.62
N ASP A 133 -16.93 0.07 4.26
CA ASP A 133 -18.05 -0.03 5.21
C ASP A 133 -18.06 -1.44 5.85
N ALA A 134 -18.21 -1.47 7.18
CA ALA A 134 -18.40 -2.68 7.98
C ALA A 134 -19.40 -3.68 7.36
N ASN A 135 -20.47 -3.15 6.75
CA ASN A 135 -21.53 -3.96 6.16
C ASN A 135 -21.15 -4.58 4.81
N GLU A 136 -20.18 -4.02 4.09
CA GLU A 136 -19.74 -4.54 2.79
C GLU A 136 -18.75 -5.70 2.96
N GLU A 137 -17.89 -5.67 3.98
CA GLU A 137 -17.01 -6.79 4.34
C GLU A 137 -17.79 -8.04 4.74
N ALA A 138 -18.77 -7.90 5.64
CA ALA A 138 -19.64 -9.02 6.04
C ALA A 138 -20.36 -9.62 4.82
N ARG A 139 -20.82 -8.77 3.89
CA ARG A 139 -21.48 -9.20 2.65
C ARG A 139 -20.51 -9.89 1.67
N ASN A 140 -19.26 -9.43 1.57
CA ASN A 140 -18.25 -10.05 0.71
C ASN A 140 -17.74 -11.38 1.28
N ALA A 141 -17.51 -11.47 2.59
CA ALA A 141 -17.18 -12.72 3.28
C ALA A 141 -18.29 -13.77 3.08
N GLN A 142 -19.55 -13.34 3.19
CA GLN A 142 -20.70 -14.24 2.98
C GLN A 142 -20.85 -14.67 1.51
N ARG A 143 -20.55 -13.78 0.54
CA ARG A 143 -20.53 -14.14 -0.89
C ARG A 143 -19.42 -15.15 -1.22
N GLN A 144 -18.26 -15.04 -0.61
CA GLN A 144 -17.13 -15.96 -0.84
C GLN A 144 -17.42 -17.37 -0.30
N GLN A 145 -18.24 -17.50 0.76
CA GLN A 145 -18.66 -18.79 1.31
C GLN A 145 -19.72 -19.51 0.47
N VAL A 146 -20.54 -18.77 -0.30
CA VAL A 146 -21.58 -19.35 -1.16
C VAL A 146 -21.02 -19.88 -2.49
N ILE A 147 -19.77 -19.52 -2.82
CA ILE A 147 -19.10 -19.90 -4.08
C ILE A 147 -18.16 -21.13 -3.88
N ASN A 148 -17.95 -21.58 -2.63
CA ASN A 148 -17.14 -22.77 -2.31
C ASN A 148 -18.00 -24.01 -2.03
#